data_AF-A0A1G1LTL2-F1
#
_entry.id   AF-A0A1G1LTL2-F1
#
_cell.length_a   1.000
_cell.length_b   1.000
_cell.length_c   1.000
_cell.angle_alpha   90.00
_cell.angle_beta   90.00
_cell.angle_gamma   90.00
#
_symmetry.space_group_name_H-M   'P 1'
#
loop_
_entity.id
_entity.type
_entity.pdbx_description
1 polymer ?
#
loop_
_entity_poly.entity_id
_entity_poly.type
_entity_poly.pdbx_seq_one_letter_code
_entity_poly.pdbx_strand_id
1 'polypeptide(L)'
;MKTNGLSKSFDILNSAIFFTVLAFLLDIIYFSDLRQAGPLFSAACAALKVILYGGLLGVLVELASEEEAVITIRNFKKNLKNHWLLYFLCISLEAFLQASVAKLLNAYFGTAPSFQIFYFSPLISCLLALILIQQKYLRPRNLPGRPVTISPLQGGVIVLFFFSENIFKNIHLFLPPELSFLQNLFIIGAIYLNLFTFVYLAVLILRAYPEIEEGFDKERKLYLINPLSGGIISGLFTSFVRSYPPVFAILRALSPKSYKTREFNRYPWRNYYYKPGKLVAITSFTSNIAEAYKIAKEFRKHGSKVIMGGPHVTYHPQEALDFCDSVVVGEVEGIWKDIIKDFENGTLKAQYVGPAVEDFHSEVHKELLTYPPEIIKDCIEATRGCKFHCDFCTIPSISGGRTRHKPIHEIVELIEKVTPFYRDINIIDNNIYSNPAYARELFKALKPLNIRWSTASTIDIVKNEETLKLAKESGCKMFLFGYEIFGGSLETKQRGKFALSDHYIEFTKKIKEAGIKIKGTFIFGFDSDNFGNLFKLWRFCFSIYPYFTNLGILTPLPGSRLYHQMLDENRTTNLNWRNYDCHQLVFKHNNLRNSLVQKSLPFIKYFFLLTTSQFGNFILALLVVGIVMSAR
;
A
#
# COMPACT_ATOMS: atom_id res chain seq x y z
N MET A 1 -6.40 25.30 16.74
CA MET A 1 -7.73 25.59 16.14
C MET A 1 -8.64 24.40 16.38
N LYS A 2 -9.68 24.51 17.23
CA LYS A 2 -10.72 23.47 17.32
C LYS A 2 -11.46 23.48 15.98
N THR A 3 -11.16 22.51 15.12
CA THR A 3 -11.79 22.38 13.79
C THR A 3 -13.31 22.35 13.95
N ASN A 4 -14.02 23.13 13.13
CA ASN A 4 -15.48 23.03 13.03
C ASN A 4 -15.87 21.56 12.79
N GLY A 5 -16.89 21.05 13.50
CA GLY A 5 -17.27 19.63 13.45
C GLY A 5 -17.60 19.20 12.02
N LEU A 6 -18.14 20.13 11.24
CA LEU A 6 -18.40 19.98 9.82
C LEU A 6 -17.11 19.69 9.02
N SER A 7 -16.07 20.51 9.21
CA SER A 7 -14.79 20.38 8.50
C SER A 7 -14.11 19.05 8.83
N LYS A 8 -14.06 18.67 10.12
CA LYS A 8 -13.51 17.38 10.53
C LYS A 8 -14.26 16.21 9.88
N SER A 9 -15.58 16.32 9.77
CA SER A 9 -16.42 15.28 9.15
C SER A 9 -16.16 15.15 7.64
N PHE A 10 -15.99 16.27 6.94
CA PHE A 10 -15.60 16.29 5.52
C PHE A 10 -14.24 15.62 5.30
N ASP A 11 -13.26 15.95 6.14
CA ASP A 11 -11.91 15.39 6.06
C ASP A 11 -11.92 13.86 6.24
N ILE A 12 -12.67 13.37 7.24
CA ILE A 12 -12.84 11.94 7.50
C ILE A 12 -13.53 11.24 6.33
N LEU A 13 -14.64 11.76 5.84
CA LEU A 13 -15.38 11.12 4.76
C LEU A 13 -14.59 11.11 3.45
N ASN A 14 -13.88 12.20 3.15
CA ASN A 14 -12.99 12.23 1.99
C ASN A 14 -11.89 11.17 2.10
N SER A 15 -11.46 10.78 3.32
CA SER A 15 -10.49 9.69 3.53
C SER A 15 -11.09 8.32 3.22
N ALA A 16 -12.41 8.21 3.23
CA ALA A 16 -13.17 7.03 2.89
C ALA A 16 -13.72 7.02 1.46
N ILE A 17 -13.39 8.00 0.62
CA ILE A 17 -14.02 8.19 -0.70
C ILE A 17 -14.01 6.93 -1.56
N PHE A 18 -12.94 6.15 -1.51
CA PHE A 18 -12.85 4.89 -2.23
C PHE A 18 -13.92 3.88 -1.77
N PHE A 19 -14.11 3.75 -0.46
CA PHE A 19 -15.15 2.87 0.11
C PHE A 19 -16.55 3.41 -0.19
N THR A 20 -16.73 4.73 -0.25
CA THR A 20 -17.97 5.36 -0.70
C THR A 20 -18.28 5.01 -2.16
N VAL A 21 -17.29 5.08 -3.04
CA VAL A 21 -17.44 4.68 -4.46
C VAL A 21 -17.74 3.19 -4.58
N LEU A 22 -17.08 2.34 -3.79
CA LEU A 22 -17.34 0.90 -3.79
C LEU A 22 -18.76 0.59 -3.31
N ALA A 23 -19.24 1.26 -2.27
CA ALA A 23 -20.61 1.13 -1.78
C ALA A 23 -21.61 1.55 -2.85
N PHE A 24 -21.34 2.64 -3.56
CA PHE A 24 -22.13 3.07 -4.70
C PHE A 24 -22.19 2.04 -5.83
N LEU A 25 -21.04 1.47 -6.23
CA LEU A 25 -21.03 0.45 -7.28
C LEU A 25 -21.88 -0.77 -6.91
N LEU A 26 -21.83 -1.20 -5.64
CA LEU A 26 -22.69 -2.27 -5.13
C LEU A 26 -24.17 -1.88 -5.17
N ASP A 27 -24.51 -0.63 -4.84
CA ASP A 27 -25.88 -0.14 -4.88
C ASP A 27 -26.40 -0.03 -6.32
N ILE A 28 -25.61 0.44 -7.29
CA ILE A 28 -26.02 0.39 -8.70
C ILE A 28 -26.32 -1.05 -9.10
N ILE A 29 -25.41 -1.99 -8.80
CA ILE A 29 -25.61 -3.40 -9.15
C ILE A 29 -26.90 -3.92 -8.51
N TYR A 30 -27.16 -3.57 -7.25
CA TYR A 30 -28.35 -3.98 -6.52
C TYR A 30 -29.66 -3.35 -7.06
N PHE A 31 -29.62 -2.09 -7.49
CA PHE A 31 -30.80 -1.35 -7.95
C PHE A 31 -31.05 -1.46 -9.46
N SER A 32 -30.06 -1.81 -10.26
CA SER A 32 -30.18 -2.00 -11.72
C SER A 32 -31.01 -3.23 -12.11
N ASP A 33 -31.33 -3.34 -13.41
CA ASP A 33 -31.98 -4.51 -14.03
C ASP A 33 -31.21 -5.82 -13.84
N LEU A 34 -29.98 -5.78 -13.32
CA LEU A 34 -29.26 -6.98 -12.86
C LEU A 34 -29.97 -7.73 -11.73
N ARG A 35 -31.06 -7.22 -11.14
CA ARG A 35 -32.00 -8.02 -10.33
C ARG A 35 -32.59 -9.20 -11.10
N GLN A 36 -32.67 -9.11 -12.43
CA GLN A 36 -33.04 -10.23 -13.30
C GLN A 36 -31.97 -11.35 -13.31
N ALA A 37 -30.75 -11.10 -12.82
CA ALA A 37 -29.70 -12.13 -12.65
C ALA A 37 -30.02 -13.15 -11.54
N GLY A 38 -31.16 -13.01 -10.85
CA GLY A 38 -31.73 -14.01 -9.95
C GLY A 38 -31.51 -13.72 -8.45
N PRO A 39 -32.24 -14.44 -7.59
CA PRO A 39 -32.26 -14.19 -6.14
C PRO A 39 -30.91 -14.43 -5.46
N LEU A 40 -30.11 -15.39 -5.94
CA LEU A 40 -28.77 -15.69 -5.42
C LEU A 40 -27.81 -14.51 -5.60
N PHE A 41 -27.83 -13.87 -6.77
CA PHE A 41 -26.99 -12.71 -7.07
C PHE A 41 -27.35 -11.50 -6.19
N SER A 42 -28.66 -11.27 -6.02
CA SER A 42 -29.18 -10.21 -5.14
C SER A 42 -28.79 -10.43 -3.67
N ALA A 43 -28.88 -11.69 -3.19
CA ALA A 43 -28.45 -12.05 -1.84
C ALA A 43 -26.93 -11.86 -1.64
N ALA A 44 -26.12 -12.21 -2.64
CA ALA A 44 -24.67 -11.99 -2.59
C ALA A 44 -24.32 -10.49 -2.52
N CYS A 45 -24.98 -9.64 -3.31
CA CYS A 45 -24.79 -8.18 -3.25
C CYS A 45 -25.19 -7.60 -1.90
N ALA A 46 -26.31 -8.04 -1.33
CA ALA A 46 -26.74 -7.63 0.01
C ALA A 46 -25.73 -8.04 1.10
N ALA A 47 -25.20 -9.27 1.04
CA ALA A 47 -24.17 -9.74 1.95
C ALA A 47 -22.87 -8.91 1.84
N LEU A 48 -22.44 -8.59 0.61
CA LEU A 48 -21.28 -7.74 0.37
C LEU A 48 -21.48 -6.32 0.92
N LYS A 49 -22.69 -5.76 0.82
CA LYS A 49 -23.05 -4.47 1.41
C LYS A 49 -22.93 -4.50 2.93
N VAL A 50 -23.45 -5.54 3.58
CA VAL A 50 -23.33 -5.74 5.04
C VAL A 50 -21.86 -5.81 5.47
N ILE A 51 -21.03 -6.54 4.71
CA ILE A 51 -19.59 -6.62 4.95
C ILE A 51 -18.93 -5.25 4.78
N LEU A 52 -19.22 -4.55 3.68
CA LEU A 52 -18.59 -3.27 3.39
C LEU A 52 -18.88 -2.23 4.46
N TYR A 53 -20.15 -2.01 4.78
CA TYR A 53 -20.56 -1.01 5.75
C TYR A 53 -20.23 -1.40 7.19
N GLY A 54 -20.35 -2.69 7.55
CA GLY A 54 -19.99 -3.18 8.89
C GLY A 54 -18.53 -2.90 9.23
N GLY A 55 -17.61 -3.06 8.26
CA GLY A 55 -16.22 -2.66 8.42
C GLY A 55 -16.03 -1.14 8.39
N LEU A 56 -16.65 -0.47 7.41
CA LEU A 56 -16.43 0.96 7.16
C LEU A 56 -16.88 1.85 8.32
N LEU A 57 -18.11 1.66 8.82
CA LEU A 57 -18.70 2.54 9.83
C LEU A 57 -17.93 2.49 11.17
N GLY A 58 -17.44 1.30 11.56
CA GLY A 58 -16.58 1.16 12.73
C GLY A 58 -15.24 1.90 12.57
N VAL A 59 -14.63 1.86 11.38
CA VAL A 59 -13.41 2.63 11.10
C VAL A 59 -13.70 4.14 11.07
N LEU A 60 -14.83 4.57 10.52
CA LEU A 60 -15.22 5.99 10.54
C LEU A 60 -15.35 6.53 11.98
N VAL A 61 -15.81 5.71 12.93
CA VAL A 61 -15.83 6.03 14.36
C VAL A 61 -14.41 6.12 14.94
N GLU A 62 -13.48 5.23 14.54
CA GLU A 62 -12.05 5.31 14.94
C GLU A 62 -11.37 6.58 14.41
N LEU A 63 -11.71 7.01 13.19
CA LEU A 63 -11.20 8.26 12.62
C LEU A 63 -11.80 9.47 13.34
N ALA A 64 -13.10 9.42 13.67
CA ALA A 64 -13.78 10.50 14.39
C ALA A 64 -13.22 10.70 15.80
N SER A 65 -12.87 9.61 16.50
CA SER A 65 -12.31 9.62 17.85
C SER A 65 -10.81 9.92 17.91
N GLU A 66 -10.16 10.06 16.76
CA GLU A 66 -8.70 10.14 16.65
C GLU A 66 -7.98 8.92 17.21
N GLU A 67 -8.62 7.75 17.32
CA GLU A 67 -7.91 6.49 17.60
C GLU A 67 -6.96 6.18 16.42
N GLU A 68 -7.54 6.16 15.22
CA GLU A 68 -6.86 5.93 13.95
C GLU A 68 -6.79 7.21 13.11
N ALA A 69 -5.80 7.31 12.23
CA ALA A 69 -5.64 8.46 11.33
C ALA A 69 -6.06 8.13 9.88
N VAL A 70 -6.03 6.86 9.48
CA VAL A 70 -6.27 6.40 8.12
C VAL A 70 -7.05 5.08 8.10
N ILE A 71 -7.75 4.83 6.99
CA ILE A 71 -8.38 3.52 6.75
C ILE A 71 -7.33 2.54 6.24
N THR A 72 -7.18 1.41 6.92
CA THR A 72 -6.29 0.31 6.55
C THR A 72 -7.12 -0.95 6.32
N ILE A 73 -6.60 -1.92 5.57
CA ILE A 73 -7.28 -3.23 5.44
C ILE A 73 -7.38 -3.90 6.82
N ARG A 74 -6.40 -3.67 7.70
CA ARG A 74 -6.34 -4.25 9.04
C ARG A 74 -7.47 -3.73 9.94
N ASN A 75 -7.60 -2.41 10.08
CA ASN A 75 -8.66 -1.84 10.90
C ASN A 75 -10.05 -2.08 10.29
N PHE A 76 -10.17 -2.07 8.95
CA PHE A 76 -11.40 -2.46 8.27
C PHE A 76 -11.82 -3.89 8.64
N LYS A 77 -10.92 -4.87 8.55
CA LYS A 77 -11.20 -6.27 8.92
C LYS A 77 -11.51 -6.45 10.40
N LYS A 78 -10.77 -5.75 11.28
CA LYS A 78 -11.03 -5.73 12.73
C LYS A 78 -12.44 -5.25 13.03
N ASN A 79 -12.83 -4.10 12.46
CA ASN A 79 -14.17 -3.54 12.67
C ASN A 79 -15.25 -4.39 12.02
N LEU A 80 -15.01 -4.97 10.84
CA LEU A 80 -15.92 -5.92 10.20
C LEU A 80 -16.22 -7.09 11.14
N LYS A 81 -15.18 -7.75 11.67
CA LYS A 81 -15.34 -8.89 12.59
C LYS A 81 -16.19 -8.54 13.81
N ASN A 82 -16.03 -7.31 14.33
CA ASN A 82 -16.68 -6.87 15.56
C ASN A 82 -18.10 -6.32 15.35
N HIS A 83 -18.41 -5.79 14.17
CA HIS A 83 -19.59 -4.94 13.97
C HIS A 83 -20.52 -5.37 12.82
N TRP A 84 -20.17 -6.40 12.04
CA TRP A 84 -21.01 -6.87 10.91
C TRP A 84 -22.42 -7.26 11.35
N LEU A 85 -22.56 -7.97 12.48
CA LEU A 85 -23.86 -8.45 12.97
C LEU A 85 -24.73 -7.27 13.44
N LEU A 86 -24.11 -6.29 14.12
CA LEU A 86 -24.80 -5.07 14.53
C LEU A 86 -25.32 -4.31 13.31
N TYR A 87 -24.48 -4.15 12.28
CA TYR A 87 -24.89 -3.50 11.05
C TYR A 87 -26.04 -4.25 10.34
N PHE A 88 -25.95 -5.59 10.26
CA PHE A 88 -27.00 -6.44 9.73
C PHE A 88 -28.34 -6.22 10.46
N LEU A 89 -28.34 -6.24 11.79
CA LEU A 89 -29.56 -6.02 12.58
C LEU A 89 -30.14 -4.62 12.35
N CYS A 90 -29.29 -3.59 12.29
CA CYS A 90 -29.72 -2.21 12.03
C CYS A 90 -30.38 -2.05 10.66
N ILE A 91 -29.79 -2.60 9.59
CA ILE A 91 -30.38 -2.49 8.25
C ILE A 91 -31.64 -3.37 8.10
N SER A 92 -31.70 -4.53 8.79
CA SER A 92 -32.92 -5.33 8.85
C SER A 92 -34.07 -4.59 9.55
N LEU A 93 -33.76 -3.87 10.66
CA LEU A 93 -34.73 -3.03 11.34
C LEU A 93 -35.22 -1.90 10.44
N GLU A 94 -34.32 -1.26 9.69
CA GLU A 94 -34.67 -0.23 8.70
C GLU A 94 -35.68 -0.76 7.67
N ALA A 95 -35.36 -1.89 7.05
CA ALA A 95 -36.21 -2.52 6.05
C ALA A 95 -37.59 -2.92 6.63
N PHE A 96 -37.61 -3.43 7.86
CA PHE A 96 -38.85 -3.76 8.56
C PHE A 96 -39.71 -2.51 8.80
N LEU A 97 -39.13 -1.43 9.36
CA LEU A 97 -39.84 -0.17 9.59
C LEU A 97 -40.39 0.41 8.28
N GLN A 98 -39.58 0.40 7.23
CA GLN A 98 -40.00 0.90 5.92
C GLN A 98 -41.17 0.10 5.34
N ALA A 99 -41.13 -1.23 5.44
CA ALA A 99 -42.24 -2.10 5.02
C ALA A 99 -43.51 -1.89 5.87
N SER A 100 -43.36 -1.74 7.19
CA SER A 100 -44.49 -1.49 8.09
C SER A 100 -45.18 -0.16 7.80
N VAL A 101 -44.41 0.91 7.62
CA VAL A 101 -44.97 2.23 7.28
C VAL A 101 -45.63 2.21 5.89
N ALA A 102 -45.00 1.59 4.90
CA ALA A 102 -45.61 1.45 3.57
C ALA A 102 -46.95 0.70 3.62
N LYS A 103 -47.03 -0.38 4.41
CA LYS A 103 -48.28 -1.13 4.60
C LYS A 103 -49.35 -0.29 5.30
N LEU A 104 -48.98 0.47 6.32
CA LEU A 104 -49.89 1.36 7.06
C LEU A 104 -50.44 2.46 6.13
N LEU A 105 -49.58 3.16 5.39
CA LEU A 105 -49.99 4.22 4.46
C LEU A 105 -50.90 3.68 3.36
N ASN A 106 -50.60 2.51 2.81
CA ASN A 106 -51.46 1.85 1.83
C ASN A 106 -52.85 1.50 2.41
N ALA A 107 -52.92 1.10 3.67
CA ALA A 107 -54.18 0.79 4.34
C ALA A 107 -55.04 2.05 4.58
N TYR A 108 -54.41 3.21 4.85
CA TYR A 108 -55.14 4.46 5.13
C TYR A 108 -55.50 5.26 3.88
N PHE A 109 -54.63 5.32 2.87
CA PHE A 109 -54.79 6.24 1.74
C PHE A 109 -55.26 5.57 0.44
N GLY A 110 -55.20 4.23 0.34
CA GLY A 110 -55.55 3.49 -0.89
C GLY A 110 -54.54 3.72 -2.02
N THR A 111 -53.88 2.65 -2.47
CA THR A 111 -52.76 2.67 -3.46
C THR A 111 -51.92 3.93 -3.31
N ALA A 112 -51.06 3.98 -2.29
CA ALA A 112 -50.06 5.03 -2.25
C ALA A 112 -49.28 4.95 -3.57
N PRO A 113 -49.07 6.07 -4.28
CA PRO A 113 -48.08 6.09 -5.34
C PRO A 113 -46.76 5.61 -4.72
N SER A 114 -45.83 5.11 -5.53
CA SER A 114 -44.49 4.62 -5.17
C SER A 114 -43.56 5.67 -4.53
N PHE A 115 -44.13 6.61 -3.79
CA PHE A 115 -43.53 7.55 -2.87
C PHE A 115 -42.96 6.82 -1.65
N GLN A 116 -41.73 6.32 -1.79
CA GLN A 116 -40.86 5.95 -0.67
C GLN A 116 -40.36 7.22 0.06
N ILE A 117 -41.28 8.05 0.56
CA ILE A 117 -40.95 9.42 1.03
C ILE A 117 -40.02 9.42 2.24
N PHE A 118 -40.04 8.38 3.08
CA PHE A 118 -39.24 8.33 4.30
C PHE A 118 -38.31 7.12 4.34
N TYR A 119 -37.03 7.37 4.06
CA TYR A 119 -35.94 6.47 4.42
C TYR A 119 -35.53 6.71 5.88
N PHE A 120 -35.48 5.62 6.66
CA PHE A 120 -35.06 5.65 8.06
C PHE A 120 -33.54 5.64 8.23
N SER A 121 -32.77 5.57 7.13
CA SER A 121 -31.31 5.43 7.13
C SER A 121 -30.57 6.41 8.04
N PRO A 122 -30.93 7.70 8.15
CA PRO A 122 -30.19 8.60 9.03
C PRO A 122 -30.55 8.43 10.51
N LEU A 123 -31.78 7.99 10.85
CA LEU A 123 -32.15 7.61 12.22
C LEU A 123 -31.36 6.37 12.67
N ILE A 124 -31.25 5.39 11.77
CA ILE A 124 -30.44 4.19 11.98
C ILE A 124 -28.96 4.56 12.13
N SER A 125 -28.47 5.53 11.36
CA SER A 125 -27.10 6.06 11.47
C SER A 125 -26.82 6.69 12.84
N CYS A 126 -27.77 7.47 13.39
CA CYS A 126 -27.68 8.01 14.76
C CYS A 126 -27.55 6.88 15.78
N LEU A 127 -28.45 5.91 15.73
CA LEU A 127 -28.47 4.79 16.66
C LEU A 127 -27.17 3.99 16.58
N LEU A 128 -26.70 3.72 15.37
CA LEU A 128 -25.48 2.96 15.14
C LEU A 128 -24.23 3.69 15.65
N ALA A 129 -24.11 5.00 15.40
CA ALA A 129 -23.00 5.80 15.91
C ALA A 129 -22.95 5.76 17.45
N LEU A 130 -24.10 5.92 18.12
CA LEU A 130 -24.23 5.82 19.58
C LEU A 130 -23.81 4.45 20.10
N ILE A 131 -24.34 3.36 19.52
CA ILE A 131 -24.02 2.00 19.96
C ILE A 131 -22.52 1.71 19.79
N LEU A 132 -21.94 2.08 18.64
CA LEU A 132 -20.51 1.86 18.37
C LEU A 132 -19.62 2.61 19.36
N ILE A 133 -19.89 3.90 19.59
CA ILE A 133 -19.14 4.72 20.56
C ILE A 133 -19.31 4.16 21.98
N GLN A 134 -20.51 3.75 22.35
CA GLN A 134 -20.79 3.20 23.67
C GLN A 134 -20.04 1.88 23.91
N GLN A 135 -20.10 0.95 22.96
CA GLN A 135 -19.43 -0.35 23.06
C GLN A 135 -17.90 -0.21 23.05
N LYS A 136 -17.37 0.70 22.24
CA LYS A 136 -15.94 0.81 22.00
C LYS A 136 -15.19 1.69 22.99
N TYR A 137 -15.81 2.79 23.43
CA TYR A 137 -15.13 3.80 24.23
C TYR A 137 -15.75 4.01 25.60
N LEU A 138 -17.08 4.12 25.69
CA LEU A 138 -17.71 4.51 26.95
C LEU A 138 -17.70 3.36 27.96
N ARG A 139 -18.20 2.18 27.59
CA ARG A 139 -18.23 1.00 28.49
C ARG A 139 -16.82 0.57 28.91
N PRO A 140 -15.83 0.41 28.00
CA PRO A 140 -14.50 -0.04 28.40
C PRO A 140 -13.75 0.95 29.30
N ARG A 141 -14.10 2.25 29.25
CA ARG A 141 -13.50 3.30 30.08
C ARG A 141 -14.36 3.71 31.28
N ASN A 142 -15.49 3.03 31.53
CA ASN A 142 -16.46 3.38 32.56
C ASN A 142 -16.89 4.86 32.54
N LEU A 143 -17.05 5.44 31.34
CA LEU A 143 -17.50 6.83 31.21
C LEU A 143 -19.04 6.90 31.36
N PRO A 144 -19.57 7.82 32.18
CA PRO A 144 -21.01 7.95 32.39
C PRO A 144 -21.70 8.51 31.13
N GLY A 145 -22.97 8.18 30.94
CA GLY A 145 -23.76 8.77 29.86
C GLY A 145 -23.95 10.28 30.05
N ARG A 146 -23.54 11.07 29.06
CA ARG A 146 -23.72 12.53 29.01
C ARG A 146 -24.75 12.92 27.95
N PRO A 147 -25.57 13.96 28.19
CA PRO A 147 -26.45 14.49 27.16
C PRO A 147 -25.61 15.14 26.04
N VAL A 148 -25.90 14.79 24.79
CA VAL A 148 -25.27 15.43 23.62
C VAL A 148 -26.00 16.75 23.35
N THR A 149 -25.37 17.87 23.67
CA THR A 149 -25.95 19.20 23.42
C THR A 149 -25.82 19.57 21.94
N ILE A 150 -26.96 19.69 21.25
CA ILE A 150 -27.03 20.11 19.85
C ILE A 150 -27.59 21.53 19.81
N SER A 151 -26.79 22.48 19.30
CA SER A 151 -27.26 23.86 19.09
C SER A 151 -28.33 23.91 17.97
N PRO A 152 -29.21 24.94 17.93
CA PRO A 152 -30.21 25.10 16.87
C PRO A 152 -29.60 25.04 15.46
N LEU A 153 -28.42 25.62 15.26
CA LEU A 153 -27.70 25.57 13.99
C LEU A 153 -27.28 24.13 13.63
N GLN A 154 -26.72 23.39 14.59
CA GLN A 154 -26.33 21.99 14.36
C GLN A 154 -27.54 21.09 14.11
N GLY A 155 -28.66 21.34 14.81
CA GLY A 155 -29.93 20.66 14.57
C GLY A 155 -30.46 20.93 13.17
N GLY A 156 -30.45 22.20 12.74
CA GLY A 156 -30.83 22.61 11.39
C GLY A 156 -29.98 21.93 10.30
N VAL A 157 -28.67 21.81 10.53
CA VAL A 157 -27.75 21.09 9.63
C VAL A 157 -28.08 19.59 9.54
N ILE A 158 -28.34 18.93 10.67
CA ILE A 158 -28.72 17.51 10.69
C ILE A 158 -30.03 17.29 9.92
N VAL A 159 -31.03 18.14 10.19
CA VAL A 159 -32.33 18.10 9.51
C VAL A 159 -32.14 18.33 8.00
N LEU A 160 -31.34 19.32 7.60
CA LEU A 160 -31.05 19.59 6.20
C LEU A 160 -30.43 18.38 5.48
N PHE A 161 -29.44 17.73 6.08
CA PHE A 161 -28.84 16.52 5.49
C PHE A 161 -29.83 15.35 5.42
N PHE A 162 -30.66 15.20 6.45
CA PHE A 162 -31.72 14.18 6.49
C PHE A 162 -32.69 14.34 5.29
N PHE A 163 -33.18 15.56 5.08
CA PHE A 163 -34.07 15.87 3.96
C PHE A 163 -33.35 15.77 2.60
N SER A 164 -32.11 16.26 2.50
CA SER A 164 -31.33 16.21 1.26
C SER A 164 -31.06 14.78 0.82
N GLU A 165 -30.71 13.88 1.74
CA GLU A 165 -30.53 12.46 1.44
C GLU A 165 -31.82 11.84 0.87
N ASN A 166 -32.96 12.10 1.51
CA ASN A 166 -34.25 11.60 1.06
C ASN A 166 -34.64 12.15 -0.32
N ILE A 167 -34.39 13.44 -0.58
CA ILE A 167 -34.61 14.06 -1.88
C ILE A 167 -33.73 13.38 -2.94
N PHE A 168 -32.42 13.25 -2.69
CA PHE A 168 -31.49 12.64 -3.64
C PHE A 168 -31.85 11.18 -3.93
N LYS A 169 -32.27 10.42 -2.91
CA LYS A 169 -32.75 9.05 -3.10
C LYS A 169 -34.02 8.97 -3.93
N ASN A 170 -34.91 9.95 -3.89
CA ASN A 170 -36.18 9.91 -4.63
C ASN A 170 -36.12 10.58 -6.00
N ILE A 171 -35.12 11.43 -6.28
CA ILE A 171 -34.99 12.14 -7.57
C ILE A 171 -34.98 11.17 -8.77
N HIS A 172 -34.39 9.98 -8.62
CA HIS A 172 -34.35 8.99 -9.71
C HIS A 172 -35.75 8.55 -10.18
N LEU A 173 -36.77 8.62 -9.33
CA LEU A 173 -38.16 8.29 -9.68
C LEU A 173 -38.80 9.31 -10.63
N PHE A 174 -38.27 10.53 -10.67
CA PHE A 174 -38.78 11.62 -11.49
C PHE A 174 -37.92 11.88 -12.74
N LEU A 175 -36.76 11.24 -12.85
CA LEU A 175 -35.87 11.38 -14.00
C LEU A 175 -36.20 10.30 -15.04
N PRO A 176 -36.29 10.67 -16.32
CA PRO A 176 -36.54 9.72 -17.40
C PRO A 176 -35.33 8.77 -17.59
N PRO A 177 -35.53 7.51 -18.02
CA PRO A 177 -34.47 6.48 -18.10
C PRO A 177 -33.26 6.85 -18.96
N GLU A 178 -33.45 7.72 -19.96
CA GLU A 178 -32.40 8.25 -20.85
C GLU A 178 -31.35 9.07 -20.07
N LEU A 179 -31.69 9.54 -18.87
CA LEU A 179 -30.80 10.26 -17.96
C LEU A 179 -30.22 9.36 -16.86
N SER A 180 -29.97 8.09 -17.16
CA SER A 180 -29.39 7.10 -16.23
C SER A 180 -28.09 7.57 -15.54
N PHE A 181 -27.25 8.34 -16.23
CA PHE A 181 -26.06 8.94 -15.64
C PHE A 181 -26.40 9.89 -14.48
N LEU A 182 -27.43 10.74 -14.64
CA LEU A 182 -27.88 11.65 -13.59
C LEU A 182 -28.53 10.90 -12.44
N GLN A 183 -29.38 9.90 -12.73
CA GLN A 183 -29.96 9.03 -11.69
C GLN A 183 -28.87 8.42 -10.81
N ASN A 184 -27.83 7.86 -11.43
CA ASN A 184 -26.67 7.31 -10.75
C ASN A 184 -25.94 8.37 -9.90
N LEU A 185 -25.74 9.59 -10.42
CA LEU A 185 -25.09 10.68 -9.69
C LEU A 185 -25.86 11.07 -8.41
N PHE A 186 -27.19 11.12 -8.46
CA PHE A 186 -28.03 11.38 -7.28
C PHE A 186 -27.94 10.26 -6.25
N ILE A 187 -27.85 8.99 -6.68
CA ILE A 187 -27.62 7.85 -5.78
C ILE A 187 -26.25 7.98 -5.08
N ILE A 188 -25.17 8.33 -5.80
CA ILE A 188 -23.86 8.62 -5.18
C ILE A 188 -24.02 9.70 -4.11
N GLY A 189 -24.68 10.80 -4.46
CA GLY A 189 -24.89 11.93 -3.57
C GLY A 189 -25.63 11.53 -2.30
N ALA A 190 -26.69 10.72 -2.41
CA ALA A 190 -27.41 10.18 -1.27
C ALA A 190 -26.52 9.31 -0.35
N ILE A 191 -25.72 8.40 -0.94
CA ILE A 191 -24.81 7.54 -0.16
C ILE A 191 -23.75 8.39 0.56
N TYR A 192 -23.19 9.38 -0.12
CA TYR A 192 -22.22 10.29 0.46
C TYR A 192 -22.84 11.09 1.62
N LEU A 193 -24.04 11.65 1.44
CA LEU A 193 -24.76 12.39 2.48
C LEU A 193 -25.09 11.52 3.69
N ASN A 194 -25.47 10.25 3.48
CA ASN A 194 -25.73 9.31 4.56
C ASN A 194 -24.47 9.06 5.41
N LEU A 195 -23.37 8.71 4.77
CA LEU A 195 -22.08 8.50 5.44
C LEU A 195 -21.57 9.79 6.10
N PHE A 196 -21.78 10.94 5.48
CA PHE A 196 -21.44 12.24 6.04
C PHE A 196 -22.21 12.51 7.33
N THR A 197 -23.52 12.29 7.30
CA THR A 197 -24.41 12.45 8.44
C THR A 197 -23.98 11.55 9.58
N PHE A 198 -23.67 10.27 9.29
CA PHE A 198 -23.13 9.33 10.27
C PHE A 198 -21.83 9.85 10.92
N VAL A 199 -20.85 10.29 10.13
CA VAL A 199 -19.57 10.82 10.65
C VAL A 199 -19.80 12.07 11.49
N TYR A 200 -20.65 12.99 11.00
CA TYR A 200 -20.94 14.23 11.70
C TYR A 200 -21.57 13.99 13.07
N LEU A 201 -22.52 13.06 13.15
CA LEU A 201 -23.12 12.63 14.42
C LEU A 201 -22.10 11.97 15.33
N ALA A 202 -21.25 11.08 14.82
CA ALA A 202 -20.18 10.47 15.60
C ALA A 202 -19.24 11.54 16.20
N VAL A 203 -18.86 12.55 15.41
CA VAL A 203 -18.05 13.70 15.87
C VAL A 203 -18.80 14.51 16.94
N LEU A 204 -20.09 14.77 16.79
CA LEU A 204 -20.89 15.47 17.81
C LEU A 204 -21.01 14.69 19.11
N ILE A 205 -21.24 13.38 19.04
CA ILE A 205 -21.31 12.50 20.21
C ILE A 205 -19.95 12.49 20.93
N LEU A 206 -18.86 12.27 20.20
CA LEU A 206 -17.50 12.21 20.76
C LEU A 206 -17.07 13.54 21.41
N ARG A 207 -17.58 14.68 20.95
CA ARG A 207 -17.31 15.98 21.59
C ARG A 207 -17.86 16.10 23.01
N ALA A 208 -18.88 15.32 23.37
CA ALA A 208 -19.36 15.26 24.75
C ALA A 208 -18.37 14.51 25.67
N TYR A 209 -17.37 13.84 25.09
CA TYR A 209 -16.37 13.01 25.77
C TYR A 209 -14.94 13.36 25.33
N PRO A 210 -14.46 14.59 25.59
CA PRO A 210 -13.11 15.02 25.20
C PRO A 210 -12.01 14.11 25.77
N GLU A 211 -12.27 13.41 26.87
CA GLU A 211 -11.34 12.47 27.51
C GLU A 211 -10.95 11.30 26.59
N ILE A 212 -11.81 10.96 25.62
CA ILE A 212 -11.51 9.93 24.61
C ILE A 212 -10.37 10.44 23.70
N GLU A 213 -10.56 11.63 23.13
CA GLU A 213 -9.58 12.24 22.21
C GLU A 213 -8.29 12.60 22.95
N GLU A 214 -8.40 13.21 24.13
CA GLU A 214 -7.26 13.53 25.00
C GLU A 214 -6.49 12.28 25.43
N GLY A 215 -7.20 11.19 25.74
CA GLY A 215 -6.58 9.91 26.07
C GLY A 215 -5.67 9.41 24.95
N PHE A 216 -6.10 9.56 23.70
CA PHE A 216 -5.27 9.22 22.56
C PHE A 216 -4.17 10.25 22.31
N ASP A 217 -4.39 11.55 22.52
CA ASP A 217 -3.36 12.57 22.24
C ASP A 217 -2.22 12.59 23.25
N LYS A 218 -2.48 12.19 24.50
CA LYS A 218 -1.47 12.02 25.58
C LYS A 218 -0.49 10.88 25.33
N GLU A 219 -0.83 9.92 24.48
CA GLU A 219 0.07 8.82 24.14
C GLU A 219 1.28 9.35 23.36
N ARG A 220 2.49 8.90 23.72
CA ARG A 220 3.69 9.18 22.93
C ARG A 220 3.50 8.52 21.56
N LYS A 221 3.42 9.32 20.50
CA LYS A 221 3.17 8.83 19.15
C LYS A 221 4.39 9.03 18.27
N LEU A 222 4.81 7.93 17.63
CA LEU A 222 5.81 7.93 16.57
C LEU A 222 5.10 7.82 15.22
N TYR A 223 5.24 8.84 14.39
CA TYR A 223 4.63 8.87 13.05
C TYR A 223 5.61 8.24 12.07
N LEU A 224 5.25 7.11 11.48
CA LEU A 224 6.05 6.39 10.49
C LEU A 224 5.48 6.68 9.10
N ILE A 225 6.28 7.25 8.20
CA ILE A 225 5.78 7.73 6.91
C ILE A 225 6.62 7.13 5.77
N ASN A 226 5.92 6.55 4.80
CA ASN A 226 6.48 6.11 3.51
C ASN A 226 5.67 6.83 2.42
N PRO A 227 6.18 7.94 1.86
CA PRO A 227 5.41 8.78 0.94
C PRO A 227 5.00 8.06 -0.35
N LEU A 228 3.92 8.57 -0.96
CA LEU A 228 3.44 8.12 -2.26
C LEU A 228 4.46 8.42 -3.37
N SER A 229 4.62 7.50 -4.32
CA SER A 229 5.39 7.71 -5.55
C SER A 229 4.46 7.83 -6.77
N GLY A 230 4.76 8.72 -7.72
CA GLY A 230 4.11 8.73 -9.04
C GLY A 230 2.69 9.34 -9.11
N GLY A 231 2.29 10.14 -8.13
CA GLY A 231 1.01 10.88 -8.14
C GLY A 231 -0.22 10.03 -7.79
N ILE A 232 -1.42 10.64 -7.87
CA ILE A 232 -2.68 10.09 -7.32
C ILE A 232 -3.11 8.78 -8.02
N ILE A 233 -3.03 8.71 -9.34
CA ILE A 233 -3.46 7.52 -10.11
C ILE A 233 -2.54 6.33 -9.82
N SER A 234 -1.22 6.53 -9.87
CA SER A 234 -0.24 5.51 -9.46
C SER A 234 -0.42 5.13 -7.99
N GLY A 235 -0.75 6.11 -7.15
CA GLY A 235 -1.12 5.91 -5.75
C GLY A 235 -2.32 5.00 -5.54
N LEU A 236 -3.40 5.19 -6.30
CA LEU A 236 -4.60 4.36 -6.26
C LEU A 236 -4.27 2.91 -6.61
N PHE A 237 -3.55 2.67 -7.72
CA PHE A 237 -3.13 1.31 -8.11
C PHE A 237 -2.19 0.66 -7.09
N THR A 238 -1.19 1.41 -6.60
CA THR A 238 -0.26 0.89 -5.59
C THR A 238 -0.91 0.68 -4.22
N SER A 239 -2.10 1.25 -3.98
CA SER A 239 -2.86 1.06 -2.74
C SER A 239 -3.45 -0.34 -2.57
N PHE A 240 -3.71 -1.06 -3.67
CA PHE A 240 -4.23 -2.42 -3.65
C PHE A 240 -3.14 -3.50 -3.49
N VAL A 241 -1.87 -3.13 -3.73
CA VAL A 241 -0.73 -4.05 -3.75
C VAL A 241 0.31 -3.65 -2.69
N ARG A 242 -0.12 -3.00 -1.60
CA ARG A 242 0.80 -2.53 -0.55
C ARG A 242 1.34 -3.71 0.24
N SER A 243 2.64 -3.93 0.14
CA SER A 243 3.39 -4.65 1.16
C SER A 243 3.65 -3.74 2.35
N TYR A 244 3.61 -4.31 3.56
CA TYR A 244 4.01 -3.61 4.77
C TYR A 244 5.51 -3.25 4.69
N PRO A 245 5.92 -1.98 4.92
CA PRO A 245 7.32 -1.61 4.80
C PRO A 245 8.14 -2.25 5.93
N PRO A 246 9.20 -3.03 5.63
CA PRO A 246 9.99 -3.68 6.68
C PRO A 246 10.58 -2.69 7.69
N VAL A 247 10.97 -1.50 7.24
CA VAL A 247 11.47 -0.43 8.10
C VAL A 247 10.44 0.04 9.13
N PHE A 248 9.13 -0.03 8.85
CA PHE A 248 8.12 0.29 9.85
C PHE A 248 8.12 -0.76 10.98
N ALA A 249 8.26 -2.04 10.62
CA ALA A 249 8.34 -3.11 11.60
C ALA A 249 9.61 -2.99 12.46
N ILE A 250 10.74 -2.68 11.83
CA ILE A 250 12.03 -2.44 12.50
C ILE A 250 11.93 -1.27 13.48
N LEU A 251 11.49 -0.09 13.02
CA LEU A 251 11.37 1.09 13.89
C LEU A 251 10.39 0.84 15.04
N ARG A 252 9.27 0.15 14.78
CA ARG A 252 8.31 -0.22 15.83
C ARG A 252 8.89 -1.21 16.83
N ALA A 253 9.70 -2.17 16.37
CA ALA A 253 10.33 -3.18 17.22
C ALA A 253 11.36 -2.53 18.16
N LEU A 254 12.18 -1.63 17.63
CA LEU A 254 13.26 -0.97 18.36
C LEU A 254 12.77 0.22 19.21
N SER A 255 11.53 0.68 19.01
CA SER A 255 10.96 1.78 19.79
C SER A 255 10.55 1.32 21.18
N PRO A 256 10.71 2.15 22.22
CA PRO A 256 10.21 1.85 23.56
C PRO A 256 8.70 1.59 23.54
N LYS A 257 8.22 0.67 24.39
CA LYS A 257 6.78 0.30 24.48
C LYS A 257 5.88 1.47 24.86
N SER A 258 6.45 2.54 25.43
CA SER A 258 5.74 3.78 25.73
C SER A 258 5.30 4.53 24.45
N TYR A 259 5.93 4.28 23.30
CA TYR A 259 5.51 4.84 22.01
C TYR A 259 4.50 3.94 21.31
N LYS A 260 3.43 4.55 20.79
CA LYS A 260 2.56 3.93 19.78
C LYS A 260 2.89 4.46 18.40
N THR A 261 2.90 3.58 17.41
CA THR A 261 3.15 3.97 16.01
C THR A 261 1.88 4.41 15.31
N ARG A 262 1.98 5.47 14.50
CA ARG A 262 0.98 5.86 13.50
C ARG A 262 1.61 5.74 12.12
N GLU A 263 1.05 4.87 11.28
CA GLU A 263 1.70 4.43 10.07
C GLU A 263 1.00 4.96 8.82
N PHE A 264 1.76 5.68 7.99
CA PHE A 264 1.30 6.29 6.74
C PHE A 264 2.08 5.67 5.58
N ASN A 265 1.70 4.45 5.19
CA ASN A 265 2.32 3.74 4.06
C ASN A 265 1.62 4.05 2.73
N ARG A 266 2.25 4.88 1.89
CA ARG A 266 1.79 5.24 0.53
C ARG A 266 0.36 5.78 0.50
N TYR A 267 0.02 6.63 1.46
CA TYR A 267 -1.27 7.32 1.51
C TYR A 267 -1.19 8.70 0.87
N PRO A 268 -2.26 9.17 0.19
CA PRO A 268 -2.40 10.58 -0.15
C PRO A 268 -2.31 11.44 1.11
N TRP A 269 -1.39 12.39 1.11
CA TRP A 269 -1.14 13.23 2.27
C TRP A 269 -2.25 14.26 2.49
N ARG A 270 -2.55 14.59 3.76
CA ARG A 270 -3.61 15.54 4.15
C ARG A 270 -3.13 16.51 5.23
N ASN A 271 -3.62 17.74 5.18
CA ASN A 271 -3.18 18.80 6.10
C ASN A 271 -3.50 18.51 7.57
N TYR A 272 -4.62 17.86 7.87
CA TYR A 272 -5.01 17.57 9.26
C TYR A 272 -4.10 16.54 9.95
N TYR A 273 -3.25 15.83 9.21
CA TYR A 273 -2.24 14.93 9.80
C TYR A 273 -1.10 15.69 10.49
N TYR A 274 -0.86 16.95 10.12
CA TYR A 274 0.15 17.77 10.78
C TYR A 274 -0.31 18.13 12.18
N LYS A 275 0.42 17.62 13.18
CA LYS A 275 0.20 17.89 14.60
C LYS A 275 1.52 18.39 15.19
N PRO A 276 1.49 19.33 16.15
CA PRO A 276 2.69 19.76 16.88
C PRO A 276 3.20 18.67 17.83
N GLY A 277 4.48 18.78 18.21
CA GLY A 277 5.08 17.99 19.28
C GLY A 277 5.14 16.48 19.01
N LYS A 278 5.07 16.04 17.75
CA LYS A 278 5.21 14.62 17.38
C LYS A 278 6.64 14.33 16.95
N LEU A 279 7.05 13.08 17.16
CA LEU A 279 8.23 12.51 16.52
C LEU A 279 7.82 11.87 15.21
N VAL A 280 8.43 12.29 14.12
CA VAL A 280 8.08 11.85 12.76
C VAL A 280 9.30 11.19 12.12
N ALA A 281 9.19 9.93 11.73
CA ALA A 281 10.22 9.20 10.98
C ALA A 281 9.73 8.95 9.55
N ILE A 282 10.47 9.45 8.57
CA ILE A 282 10.14 9.33 7.15
C ILE A 282 11.20 8.48 6.45
N THR A 283 10.78 7.40 5.81
CA THR A 283 11.64 6.63 4.89
C THR A 283 11.42 7.09 3.45
N SER A 284 12.49 7.17 2.67
CA SER A 284 12.43 7.67 1.30
C SER A 284 13.37 6.96 0.33
N PHE A 285 12.83 6.71 -0.86
CA PHE A 285 13.58 6.38 -2.08
C PHE A 285 13.68 7.64 -2.95
N THR A 286 14.60 7.65 -3.91
CA THR A 286 14.78 8.80 -4.82
C THR A 286 13.47 9.17 -5.53
N SER A 287 12.66 8.19 -5.93
CA SER A 287 11.40 8.45 -6.65
C SER A 287 10.29 9.08 -5.81
N ASN A 288 10.36 9.04 -4.47
CA ASN A 288 9.36 9.65 -3.59
C ASN A 288 9.92 10.74 -2.66
N ILE A 289 11.21 11.09 -2.76
CA ILE A 289 11.86 12.06 -1.88
C ILE A 289 11.22 13.45 -1.95
N ALA A 290 10.77 13.88 -3.13
CA ALA A 290 10.17 15.21 -3.28
C ALA A 290 8.86 15.35 -2.47
N GLU A 291 8.08 14.27 -2.33
CA GLU A 291 6.92 14.26 -1.44
C GLU A 291 7.35 14.13 0.03
N ALA A 292 8.40 13.36 0.32
CA ALA A 292 8.99 13.26 1.65
C ALA A 292 9.42 14.63 2.19
N TYR A 293 10.12 15.44 1.40
CA TYR A 293 10.57 16.79 1.76
C TYR A 293 9.40 17.74 2.02
N LYS A 294 8.35 17.69 1.20
CA LYS A 294 7.14 18.48 1.40
C LYS A 294 6.49 18.14 2.75
N ILE A 295 6.33 16.85 3.04
CA ILE A 295 5.74 16.38 4.30
C ILE A 295 6.61 16.77 5.49
N ALA A 296 7.93 16.57 5.39
CA ALA A 296 8.90 16.91 6.44
C ALA A 296 8.86 18.40 6.80
N LYS A 297 8.92 19.27 5.79
CA LYS A 297 8.89 20.73 5.95
C LYS A 297 7.62 21.19 6.66
N GLU A 298 6.48 20.65 6.28
CA GLU A 298 5.21 21.03 6.91
C GLU A 298 5.08 20.50 8.35
N PHE A 299 5.56 19.30 8.67
CA PHE A 299 5.60 18.86 10.08
C PHE A 299 6.46 19.76 10.96
N ARG A 300 7.65 20.15 10.47
CA ARG A 300 8.53 21.10 11.17
C ARG A 300 7.85 22.43 11.40
N LYS A 301 7.22 22.98 10.36
CA LYS A 301 6.44 24.22 10.46
C LYS A 301 5.34 24.15 11.51
N HIS A 302 4.75 22.97 11.72
CA HIS A 302 3.74 22.73 12.74
C HIS A 302 4.32 22.36 14.11
N GLY A 303 5.63 22.43 14.33
CA GLY A 303 6.27 22.22 15.63
C GLY A 303 6.54 20.76 16.00
N SER A 304 6.60 19.86 15.01
CA SER A 304 7.06 18.47 15.20
C SER A 304 8.55 18.31 14.88
N LYS A 305 9.18 17.26 15.41
CA LYS A 305 10.55 16.86 15.06
C LYS A 305 10.54 15.79 14.01
N VAL A 306 11.29 15.99 12.93
CA VAL A 306 11.31 15.11 11.77
C VAL A 306 12.69 14.50 11.60
N ILE A 307 12.72 13.17 11.59
CA ILE A 307 13.87 12.34 11.24
C ILE A 307 13.63 11.73 9.87
N MET A 308 14.58 11.86 8.95
CA MET A 308 14.50 11.23 7.63
C MET A 308 15.58 10.16 7.46
N GLY A 309 15.24 9.10 6.72
CA GLY A 309 16.17 8.04 6.36
C GLY A 309 15.78 7.33 5.07
N GLY A 310 16.49 6.24 4.77
CA GLY A 310 16.32 5.46 3.56
C GLY A 310 17.35 5.80 2.49
N PRO A 311 17.36 5.04 1.37
CA PRO A 311 18.44 5.07 0.39
C PRO A 311 18.81 6.46 -0.13
N HIS A 312 17.83 7.32 -0.40
CA HIS A 312 18.13 8.65 -0.94
C HIS A 312 18.82 9.54 0.10
N VAL A 313 18.31 9.55 1.33
CA VAL A 313 18.86 10.35 2.45
C VAL A 313 20.28 9.92 2.80
N THR A 314 20.59 8.62 2.70
CA THR A 314 21.96 8.11 2.89
C THR A 314 22.96 8.76 1.94
N TYR A 315 22.58 9.03 0.68
CA TYR A 315 23.49 9.60 -0.32
C TYR A 315 23.40 11.12 -0.46
N HIS A 316 22.27 11.72 -0.08
CA HIS A 316 22.07 13.17 -0.06
C HIS A 316 21.61 13.67 1.33
N PRO A 317 22.41 13.45 2.40
CA PRO A 317 22.02 13.81 3.75
C PRO A 317 21.89 15.33 3.93
N GLN A 318 22.79 16.11 3.32
CA GLN A 318 22.76 17.57 3.42
C GLN A 318 21.53 18.17 2.73
N GLU A 319 21.17 17.66 1.55
CA GLU A 319 19.93 18.06 0.88
C GLU A 319 18.71 17.74 1.76
N ALA A 320 18.68 16.57 2.40
CA ALA A 320 17.58 16.21 3.29
C ALA A 320 17.49 17.08 4.55
N LEU A 321 18.62 17.54 5.10
CA LEU A 321 18.69 18.39 6.28
C LEU A 321 18.04 19.77 6.09
N ASP A 322 17.95 20.25 4.85
CA ASP A 322 17.19 21.47 4.56
C ASP A 322 15.69 21.31 4.90
N PHE A 323 15.18 20.07 4.91
CA PHE A 323 13.75 19.78 5.08
C PHE A 323 13.40 19.10 6.40
N CYS A 324 14.36 18.54 7.15
CA CYS A 324 14.13 17.81 8.39
C CYS A 324 15.02 18.30 9.56
N ASP A 325 14.82 17.78 10.77
CA ASP A 325 15.64 18.12 11.94
C ASP A 325 16.87 17.19 12.05
N SER A 326 16.70 15.93 11.63
CA SER A 326 17.73 14.91 11.72
C SER A 326 17.69 13.96 10.52
N VAL A 327 18.85 13.47 10.10
CA VAL A 327 18.98 12.42 9.08
C VAL A 327 19.66 11.17 9.63
N VAL A 328 19.23 10.02 9.14
CA VAL A 328 19.87 8.71 9.35
C VAL A 328 20.57 8.31 8.06
N VAL A 329 21.90 8.20 8.12
CA VAL A 329 22.75 7.73 7.04
C VAL A 329 23.13 6.29 7.30
N GLY A 330 22.67 5.36 6.45
CA GLY A 330 22.90 3.92 6.61
C GLY A 330 21.72 3.19 7.28
N GLU A 331 22.04 2.22 8.15
CA GLU A 331 21.09 1.30 8.79
C GLU A 331 20.68 1.79 10.18
N VAL A 332 19.38 1.73 10.50
CA VAL A 332 18.84 2.35 11.71
C VAL A 332 18.94 1.44 12.94
N GLU A 333 19.11 0.13 12.72
CA GLU A 333 19.00 -0.91 13.74
C GLU A 333 19.92 -0.67 14.94
N GLY A 334 21.17 -0.29 14.69
CA GLY A 334 22.17 -0.07 15.73
C GLY A 334 22.08 1.28 16.46
N ILE A 335 21.24 2.22 16.00
CA ILE A 335 21.26 3.61 16.47
C ILE A 335 19.88 4.16 16.86
N TRP A 336 18.79 3.43 16.58
CA TRP A 336 17.43 3.94 16.80
C TRP A 336 17.16 4.32 18.26
N LYS A 337 17.64 3.52 19.21
CA LYS A 337 17.46 3.76 20.65
C LYS A 337 18.13 5.06 21.10
N ASP A 338 19.31 5.35 20.57
CA ASP A 338 20.04 6.60 20.86
C ASP A 338 19.30 7.80 20.28
N ILE A 339 18.73 7.67 19.08
CA ILE A 339 17.91 8.72 18.47
C ILE A 339 16.68 9.02 19.32
N ILE A 340 15.97 8.00 19.81
CA ILE A 340 14.82 8.19 20.71
C ILE A 340 15.25 8.89 22.00
N LYS A 341 16.36 8.45 22.60
CA LYS A 341 16.90 9.07 23.82
C LYS A 341 17.26 10.54 23.62
N ASP A 342 17.93 10.86 22.52
CA ASP A 342 18.29 12.23 22.16
C ASP A 342 17.04 13.09 21.89
N PHE A 343 16.00 12.53 21.27
CA PHE A 343 14.72 13.21 21.12
C PHE A 343 14.06 13.52 22.46
N GLU A 344 14.01 12.55 23.38
CA GLU A 344 13.42 12.74 24.70
C GLU A 344 14.17 13.77 25.55
N ASN A 345 15.49 13.88 25.35
CA ASN A 345 16.34 14.87 26.03
C ASN A 345 16.37 16.24 25.33
N GLY A 346 15.74 16.38 24.16
CA GLY A 346 15.80 17.61 23.36
C GLY A 346 17.17 17.87 22.70
N THR A 347 18.01 16.84 22.58
CA THR A 347 19.39 16.90 22.07
C THR A 347 19.57 16.16 20.73
N LEU A 348 18.53 16.10 19.90
CA LEU A 348 18.61 15.50 18.56
C LEU A 348 19.76 16.09 17.76
N LYS A 349 20.62 15.22 17.24
CA LYS A 349 21.71 15.59 16.33
C LYS A 349 21.17 15.81 14.93
N ALA A 350 21.82 16.68 14.16
CA ALA A 350 21.50 16.83 12.75
C ALA A 350 21.73 15.52 11.98
N GLN A 351 22.82 14.80 12.25
CA GLN A 351 23.14 13.58 11.52
C GLN A 351 23.48 12.42 12.46
N TYR A 352 22.89 11.26 12.17
CA TYR A 352 23.21 9.98 12.76
C TYR A 352 23.75 9.06 11.68
N VAL A 353 24.90 8.42 11.93
CA VAL A 353 25.50 7.43 11.04
C VAL A 353 25.24 6.05 11.63
N GLY A 354 24.49 5.25 10.89
CA GLY A 354 24.12 3.89 11.23
C GLY A 354 24.95 2.90 10.43
N PRO A 355 26.05 2.37 10.97
CA PRO A 355 26.89 1.42 10.25
C PRO A 355 26.14 0.10 10.05
N ALA A 356 26.53 -0.64 9.02
CA ALA A 356 26.09 -2.01 8.83
C ALA A 356 26.60 -2.89 9.97
N VAL A 357 25.70 -3.46 10.76
CA VAL A 357 26.01 -4.38 11.86
C VAL A 357 25.73 -5.84 11.48
N GLU A 358 26.53 -6.78 11.96
CA GLU A 358 26.30 -8.21 11.68
C GLU A 358 24.99 -8.68 12.33
N ASP A 359 24.77 -8.34 13.60
CA ASP A 359 23.53 -8.62 14.32
C ASP A 359 22.48 -7.50 14.10
N PHE A 360 22.00 -7.38 12.86
CA PHE A 360 20.90 -6.46 12.52
C PHE A 360 19.51 -7.03 12.86
N HIS A 361 19.44 -8.24 13.42
CA HIS A 361 18.21 -9.03 13.46
C HIS A 361 17.74 -9.39 14.86
N SER A 362 18.62 -9.71 15.82
CA SER A 362 18.22 -10.42 17.05
C SER A 362 17.13 -9.72 17.84
N GLU A 363 17.22 -8.40 18.01
CA GLU A 363 16.19 -7.63 18.72
C GLU A 363 14.89 -7.51 17.92
N VAL A 364 15.00 -7.22 16.62
CA VAL A 364 13.85 -7.09 15.73
C VAL A 364 13.10 -8.43 15.60
N HIS A 365 13.82 -9.55 15.53
CA HIS A 365 13.26 -10.90 15.46
C HIS A 365 12.37 -11.21 16.67
N LYS A 366 12.90 -11.01 17.88
CA LYS A 366 12.16 -11.21 19.14
C LYS A 366 10.85 -10.43 19.16
N GLU A 367 10.88 -9.19 18.65
CA GLU A 367 9.70 -8.34 18.60
C GLU A 367 8.71 -8.73 17.50
N LEU A 368 9.20 -9.13 16.31
CA LEU A 368 8.36 -9.65 15.23
C LEU A 368 7.56 -10.89 15.67
N LEU A 369 8.11 -11.73 16.55
CA LEU A 369 7.39 -12.85 17.15
C LEU A 369 6.21 -12.44 18.04
N THR A 370 6.00 -11.15 18.32
CA THR A 370 4.78 -10.64 18.97
C THR A 370 3.77 -10.07 17.97
N TYR A 371 4.18 -9.85 16.72
CA TYR A 371 3.35 -9.16 15.73
C TYR A 371 2.27 -10.08 15.13
N PRO A 372 1.20 -9.49 14.56
CA PRO A 372 0.23 -10.23 13.79
C PRO A 372 0.85 -10.92 12.56
N PRO A 373 0.42 -12.14 12.19
CA PRO A 373 0.91 -12.88 11.02
C PRO A 373 0.88 -12.09 9.71
N GLU A 374 -0.10 -11.19 9.54
CA GLU A 374 -0.23 -10.36 8.34
C GLU A 374 0.89 -9.32 8.17
N ILE A 375 1.56 -8.93 9.26
CA ILE A 375 2.74 -8.05 9.21
C ILE A 375 4.01 -8.90 9.04
N ILE A 376 4.13 -9.99 9.80
CA ILE A 376 5.31 -10.87 9.75
C ILE A 376 5.53 -11.37 8.33
N LYS A 377 4.48 -11.81 7.63
CA LYS A 377 4.58 -12.36 6.27
C LYS A 377 5.24 -11.40 5.26
N ASP A 378 5.19 -10.09 5.50
CA ASP A 378 5.73 -9.03 4.63
C ASP A 378 7.15 -8.61 5.05
N CYS A 379 7.68 -9.14 6.16
CA CYS A 379 8.97 -8.76 6.75
C CYS A 379 9.99 -9.92 6.80
N ILE A 380 9.69 -11.07 6.18
CA ILE A 380 10.59 -12.23 6.18
C ILE A 380 11.79 -11.94 5.26
N GLU A 381 12.91 -11.57 5.87
CA GLU A 381 14.20 -11.31 5.24
C GLU A 381 15.22 -12.31 5.81
N ALA A 382 15.82 -13.14 4.97
CA ALA A 382 16.84 -14.11 5.34
C ALA A 382 18.26 -13.56 5.13
N THR A 383 18.45 -12.75 4.10
CA THR A 383 19.75 -12.16 3.72
C THR A 383 19.61 -10.71 3.30
N ARG A 384 20.68 -9.94 3.51
CA ARG A 384 20.80 -8.53 3.12
C ARG A 384 22.07 -8.30 2.32
N GLY A 385 21.96 -7.56 1.21
CA GLY A 385 23.06 -7.32 0.29
C GLY A 385 23.09 -8.27 -0.91
N CYS A 386 24.13 -8.16 -1.74
CA CYS A 386 24.32 -8.99 -2.92
C CYS A 386 25.81 -9.22 -3.20
N LYS A 387 26.18 -10.42 -3.67
CA LYS A 387 27.54 -10.76 -4.10
C LYS A 387 27.99 -10.04 -5.39
N PHE A 388 27.05 -9.54 -6.19
CA PHE A 388 27.35 -8.84 -7.44
C PHE A 388 27.38 -7.33 -7.25
N HIS A 389 28.30 -6.68 -7.96
CA HIS A 389 28.52 -5.24 -7.92
C HIS A 389 28.18 -4.61 -9.27
N CYS A 390 26.90 -4.62 -9.66
CA CYS A 390 26.48 -4.02 -10.93
C CYS A 390 26.50 -2.49 -10.83
N ASP A 391 26.99 -1.78 -11.85
CA ASP A 391 27.25 -0.33 -11.80
C ASP A 391 26.02 0.52 -11.52
N PHE A 392 24.86 0.09 -12.01
CA PHE A 392 23.58 0.78 -11.84
C PHE A 392 22.92 0.51 -10.47
N CYS A 393 23.40 -0.47 -9.71
CA CYS A 393 22.72 -0.95 -8.51
C CYS A 393 23.21 -0.21 -7.25
N THR A 394 22.29 0.16 -6.38
CA THR A 394 22.60 0.81 -5.09
C THR A 394 22.75 -0.17 -3.92
N ILE A 395 22.36 -1.44 -4.10
CA ILE A 395 22.45 -2.45 -3.03
C ILE A 395 23.88 -2.62 -2.51
N PRO A 396 24.91 -2.80 -3.36
CA PRO A 396 26.27 -3.02 -2.87
C PRO A 396 26.78 -1.83 -2.05
N SER A 397 26.50 -0.60 -2.46
CA SER A 397 26.95 0.59 -1.72
C SER A 397 26.20 0.75 -0.40
N ILE A 398 24.89 0.48 -0.36
CA ILE A 398 24.08 0.55 0.88
C ILE A 398 24.48 -0.55 1.87
N SER A 399 24.79 -1.76 1.39
CA SER A 399 25.19 -2.89 2.24
C SER A 399 26.69 -2.91 2.58
N GLY A 400 27.43 -1.85 2.24
CA GLY A 400 28.88 -1.76 2.47
C GLY A 400 29.70 -2.82 1.72
N GLY A 401 29.19 -3.31 0.59
CA GLY A 401 29.79 -4.35 -0.25
C GLY A 401 29.67 -5.76 0.33
N ARG A 402 28.95 -5.92 1.46
CA ARG A 402 28.84 -7.20 2.18
C ARG A 402 27.48 -7.85 1.97
N THR A 403 27.48 -9.16 2.10
CA THR A 403 26.26 -9.98 2.25
C THR A 403 26.21 -10.48 3.68
N ARG A 404 25.09 -10.25 4.36
CA ARG A 404 24.82 -10.71 5.73
C ARG A 404 23.58 -11.59 5.73
N HIS A 405 23.47 -12.49 6.70
CA HIS A 405 22.35 -13.41 6.81
C HIS A 405 21.90 -13.56 8.25
N LYS A 406 20.60 -13.81 8.45
CA LYS A 406 20.05 -14.16 9.76
C LYS A 406 20.29 -15.64 10.06
N PRO A 407 20.20 -16.09 11.31
CA PRO A 407 20.15 -17.50 11.63
C PRO A 407 18.93 -18.17 10.99
N ILE A 408 19.12 -19.35 10.41
CA ILE A 408 18.04 -20.08 9.71
C ILE A 408 16.85 -20.37 10.62
N HIS A 409 17.11 -20.71 11.90
CA HIS A 409 16.06 -21.03 12.86
C HIS A 409 15.11 -19.84 13.10
N GLU A 410 15.62 -18.60 13.09
CA GLU A 410 14.77 -17.40 13.22
C GLU A 410 13.82 -17.27 12.03
N ILE A 411 14.30 -17.56 10.81
CA ILE A 411 13.47 -17.53 9.60
C ILE A 411 12.37 -18.59 9.65
N VAL A 412 12.73 -19.80 10.09
CA VAL A 412 11.78 -20.90 10.28
C VAL A 412 10.72 -20.52 11.31
N GLU A 413 11.10 -19.97 12.46
CA GLU A 413 10.19 -19.58 13.53
C GLU A 413 9.16 -18.51 13.07
N LEU A 414 9.62 -17.49 12.33
CA LEU A 414 8.71 -16.49 11.75
C LEU A 414 7.73 -17.12 10.76
N ILE A 415 8.20 -18.03 9.92
CA ILE A 415 7.36 -18.71 8.93
C ILE A 415 6.35 -19.61 9.63
N GLU A 416 6.75 -20.43 10.60
CA GLU A 416 5.88 -21.31 11.38
C GLU A 416 4.72 -20.53 12.00
N LYS A 417 4.99 -19.34 12.55
CA LYS A 417 3.95 -18.46 13.09
C LYS A 417 2.96 -17.95 12.03
N VAL A 418 3.40 -17.82 10.79
CA VAL A 418 2.59 -17.31 9.67
C VAL A 418 1.81 -18.41 8.96
N THR A 419 2.35 -19.63 8.88
CA THR A 419 1.78 -20.75 8.09
C THR A 419 0.34 -21.16 8.40
N PRO A 420 -0.20 -21.01 9.64
CA PRO A 420 -1.60 -21.32 9.91
C PRO A 420 -2.58 -20.39 9.16
N PHE A 421 -2.12 -19.19 8.78
CA PHE A 421 -2.94 -18.15 8.14
C PHE A 421 -2.55 -17.93 6.68
N TYR A 422 -1.27 -18.04 6.35
CA TYR A 422 -0.74 -17.77 5.02
C TYR A 422 0.26 -18.84 4.60
N ARG A 423 -0.06 -19.57 3.54
CA ARG A 423 0.83 -20.57 2.93
C ARG A 423 1.69 -20.02 1.80
N ASP A 424 1.35 -18.84 1.27
CA ASP A 424 2.12 -18.13 0.25
C ASP A 424 2.99 -17.06 0.92
N ILE A 425 4.30 -17.28 0.95
CA ILE A 425 5.28 -16.42 1.61
C ILE A 425 6.14 -15.69 0.57
N ASN A 426 6.44 -14.42 0.79
CA ASN A 426 7.41 -13.68 -0.01
C ASN A 426 8.62 -13.32 0.86
N ILE A 427 9.79 -13.88 0.53
CA ILE A 427 11.05 -13.57 1.20
C ILE A 427 11.65 -12.33 0.51
N ILE A 428 11.87 -11.26 1.25
CA ILE A 428 12.14 -9.91 0.72
C ILE A 428 13.63 -9.62 0.42
N ASP A 429 14.46 -10.66 0.39
CA ASP A 429 15.89 -10.57 0.13
C ASP A 429 16.21 -9.89 -1.20
N ASN A 430 17.34 -9.18 -1.25
CA ASN A 430 17.86 -8.63 -2.51
C ASN A 430 18.33 -9.74 -3.46
N ASN A 431 18.92 -10.80 -2.90
CA ASN A 431 19.31 -12.00 -3.60
C ASN A 431 19.51 -13.15 -2.59
N ILE A 432 18.54 -14.06 -2.51
CA ILE A 432 18.56 -15.23 -1.62
C ILE A 432 19.79 -16.14 -1.86
N TYR A 433 20.35 -16.10 -3.07
CA TYR A 433 21.49 -16.93 -3.51
C TYR A 433 22.83 -16.19 -3.48
N SER A 434 22.91 -15.11 -2.69
CA SER A 434 24.17 -14.39 -2.46
C SER A 434 25.20 -15.23 -1.71
N ASN A 435 24.76 -16.12 -0.82
CA ASN A 435 25.59 -17.14 -0.19
C ASN A 435 25.01 -18.53 -0.53
N PRO A 436 25.59 -19.28 -1.49
CA PRO A 436 25.09 -20.59 -1.91
C PRO A 436 25.00 -21.63 -0.81
N ALA A 437 25.94 -21.64 0.13
CA ALA A 437 25.94 -22.59 1.24
C ALA A 437 24.78 -22.30 2.20
N TYR A 438 24.62 -21.03 2.58
CA TYR A 438 23.49 -20.59 3.41
C TYR A 438 22.14 -20.87 2.74
N ALA A 439 22.00 -20.56 1.45
CA ALA A 439 20.77 -20.80 0.69
C ALA A 439 20.37 -22.28 0.69
N ARG A 440 21.34 -23.19 0.53
CA ARG A 440 21.09 -24.64 0.57
C ARG A 440 20.54 -25.09 1.91
N GLU A 441 21.19 -24.66 3.01
CA GLU A 441 20.75 -25.02 4.36
C GLU A 441 19.39 -24.40 4.70
N LEU A 442 19.13 -23.16 4.26
CA LEU A 442 17.81 -22.54 4.38
C LEU A 442 16.75 -23.36 3.65
N PHE A 443 16.96 -23.75 2.39
CA PHE A 443 15.96 -24.53 1.63
C PHE A 443 15.68 -25.90 2.27
N LYS A 444 16.70 -26.56 2.83
CA LYS A 444 16.50 -27.79 3.63
C LYS A 444 15.58 -27.54 4.82
N ALA A 445 15.81 -26.44 5.56
CA ALA A 445 15.01 -26.09 6.73
C ALA A 445 13.58 -25.65 6.38
N LEU A 446 13.35 -25.09 5.19
CA LEU A 446 12.01 -24.70 4.72
C LEU A 446 11.16 -25.88 4.23
N LYS A 447 11.79 -26.96 3.75
CA LYS A 447 11.12 -28.16 3.22
C LYS A 447 10.04 -28.76 4.13
N PRO A 448 10.26 -28.99 5.44
CA PRO A 448 9.23 -29.56 6.31
C PRO A 448 8.02 -28.63 6.53
N LEU A 449 8.12 -27.34 6.25
CA LEU A 449 7.07 -26.36 6.57
C LEU A 449 5.87 -26.42 5.60
N ASN A 450 6.01 -27.11 4.46
CA ASN A 450 4.97 -27.25 3.44
C ASN A 450 4.33 -25.91 3.06
N ILE A 451 5.18 -24.96 2.65
CA ILE A 451 4.80 -23.61 2.22
C ILE A 451 5.01 -23.46 0.71
N ARG A 452 4.48 -22.37 0.15
CA ARG A 452 4.86 -21.89 -1.19
C ARG A 452 5.56 -20.55 -1.03
N TRP A 453 6.76 -20.40 -1.57
CA TRP A 453 7.53 -19.17 -1.39
C TRP A 453 8.08 -18.57 -2.67
N SER A 454 8.33 -17.26 -2.64
CA SER A 454 8.93 -16.50 -3.75
C SER A 454 9.94 -15.49 -3.23
N THR A 455 10.96 -15.19 -4.03
CA THR A 455 12.01 -14.23 -3.67
C THR A 455 12.81 -13.78 -4.91
N ALA A 456 13.68 -12.78 -4.74
CA ALA A 456 14.68 -12.43 -5.74
C ALA A 456 15.90 -13.33 -5.63
N SER A 457 16.45 -13.73 -6.78
CA SER A 457 17.65 -14.55 -6.86
C SER A 457 18.48 -14.14 -8.07
N THR A 458 19.72 -14.61 -8.11
CA THR A 458 20.55 -14.54 -9.31
C THR A 458 20.50 -15.87 -10.05
N ILE A 459 20.50 -15.80 -11.38
CA ILE A 459 20.22 -16.96 -12.24
C ILE A 459 21.32 -18.04 -12.15
N ASP A 460 22.49 -17.72 -11.61
CA ASP A 460 23.59 -18.65 -11.38
C ASP A 460 23.28 -19.77 -10.38
N ILE A 461 22.13 -19.73 -9.68
CA ILE A 461 21.62 -20.86 -8.90
C ILE A 461 21.53 -22.16 -9.71
N VAL A 462 21.26 -22.07 -11.01
CA VAL A 462 21.18 -23.24 -11.92
C VAL A 462 22.49 -23.99 -12.07
N LYS A 463 23.63 -23.37 -11.72
CA LYS A 463 24.94 -24.04 -11.76
C LYS A 463 25.07 -25.09 -10.66
N ASN A 464 24.19 -25.06 -9.66
CA ASN A 464 24.09 -26.08 -8.63
C ASN A 464 22.70 -26.73 -8.69
N GLU A 465 22.60 -27.82 -9.44
CA GLU A 465 21.33 -28.52 -9.69
C GLU A 465 20.68 -29.04 -8.41
N GLU A 466 21.49 -29.50 -7.44
CA GLU A 466 21.00 -29.93 -6.12
C GLU A 466 20.31 -28.78 -5.38
N THR A 467 20.91 -27.59 -5.39
CA THR A 467 20.35 -26.42 -4.71
C THR A 467 19.08 -25.92 -5.42
N LEU A 468 19.03 -25.98 -6.75
CA LEU A 468 17.82 -25.69 -7.52
C LEU A 468 16.69 -26.68 -7.20
N LYS A 469 17.01 -27.97 -7.14
CA LYS A 469 16.07 -29.03 -6.74
C LYS A 469 15.57 -28.81 -5.31
N LEU A 470 16.45 -28.52 -4.36
CA LEU A 470 16.08 -28.19 -2.98
C LEU A 470 15.18 -26.96 -2.91
N ALA A 471 15.45 -25.92 -3.70
CA ALA A 471 14.57 -24.76 -3.77
C ALA A 471 13.15 -25.16 -4.17
N LYS A 472 12.99 -25.99 -5.21
CA LYS A 472 11.68 -26.51 -5.63
C LYS A 472 11.01 -27.35 -4.54
N GLU A 473 11.72 -28.32 -3.98
CA GLU A 473 11.22 -29.24 -2.95
C GLU A 473 10.82 -28.50 -1.67
N SER A 474 11.49 -27.39 -1.36
CA SER A 474 11.16 -26.54 -0.24
C SER A 474 9.94 -25.63 -0.46
N GLY A 475 9.34 -25.69 -1.65
CA GLY A 475 8.15 -24.92 -2.00
C GLY A 475 8.40 -23.64 -2.81
N CYS A 476 9.59 -23.44 -3.38
CA CYS A 476 9.81 -22.29 -4.28
C CYS A 476 8.84 -22.38 -5.46
N LYS A 477 7.91 -21.41 -5.54
CA LYS A 477 6.98 -21.30 -6.66
C LYS A 477 7.51 -20.39 -7.77
N MET A 478 8.32 -19.38 -7.42
CA MET A 478 8.74 -18.34 -8.34
C MET A 478 9.99 -17.62 -7.88
N PHE A 479 10.95 -17.44 -8.79
CA PHE A 479 12.06 -16.50 -8.63
C PHE A 479 11.83 -15.23 -9.43
N LEU A 480 12.22 -14.09 -8.84
CA LEU A 480 12.50 -12.88 -9.60
C LEU A 480 13.97 -12.90 -10.00
N PHE A 481 14.23 -12.95 -11.31
CA PHE A 481 15.56 -12.82 -11.88
C PHE A 481 15.69 -11.50 -12.60
N GLY A 482 16.73 -10.77 -12.25
CA GLY A 482 17.19 -9.67 -13.06
C GLY A 482 18.06 -10.18 -14.19
N TYR A 483 17.56 -10.18 -15.42
CA TYR A 483 18.35 -10.51 -16.61
C TYR A 483 19.13 -9.28 -17.08
N GLU A 484 18.44 -8.14 -17.04
CA GLU A 484 18.84 -6.78 -17.43
C GLU A 484 19.16 -6.62 -18.91
N ILE A 485 19.97 -7.51 -19.47
CA ILE A 485 20.48 -7.51 -20.84
C ILE A 485 20.21 -8.85 -21.53
N PHE A 486 20.42 -8.91 -22.84
CA PHE A 486 20.43 -10.16 -23.62
C PHE A 486 21.87 -10.61 -23.93
N GLY A 487 22.06 -11.88 -24.31
CA GLY A 487 23.38 -12.43 -24.70
C GLY A 487 23.97 -11.76 -25.94
N GLY A 488 25.29 -11.57 -25.97
CA GLY A 488 25.99 -10.84 -27.03
C GLY A 488 25.77 -9.32 -27.04
N SER A 489 25.21 -8.74 -25.98
CA SER A 489 25.19 -7.28 -25.78
C SER A 489 26.58 -6.75 -25.38
N LEU A 490 26.82 -5.44 -25.51
CA LEU A 490 28.15 -4.89 -25.19
C LEU A 490 28.41 -4.89 -23.67
N GLU A 491 27.36 -4.85 -22.87
CA GLU A 491 27.38 -4.85 -21.42
C GLU A 491 27.95 -6.16 -20.84
N THR A 492 27.95 -7.25 -21.61
CA THR A 492 28.63 -8.51 -21.24
C THR A 492 30.12 -8.28 -20.92
N LYS A 493 30.75 -7.24 -21.48
CA LYS A 493 32.14 -6.85 -21.20
C LYS A 493 32.36 -6.33 -19.78
N GLN A 494 31.32 -5.87 -19.08
CA GLN A 494 31.41 -5.41 -17.68
C GLN A 494 31.67 -6.55 -16.68
N ARG A 495 31.68 -7.82 -17.14
CA ARG A 495 31.90 -9.03 -16.33
C ARG A 495 30.89 -9.14 -15.16
N GLY A 496 31.22 -9.92 -14.13
CA GLY A 496 30.33 -10.15 -12.99
C GLY A 496 29.05 -10.87 -13.41
N LYS A 497 27.88 -10.31 -13.03
CA LYS A 497 26.57 -10.90 -13.35
C LYS A 497 26.33 -10.99 -14.87
N PHE A 498 26.79 -10.00 -15.63
CA PHE A 498 26.56 -9.91 -17.07
C PHE A 498 27.36 -10.93 -17.88
N ALA A 499 28.41 -11.52 -17.32
CA ALA A 499 29.11 -12.65 -17.94
C ALA A 499 28.22 -13.91 -18.08
N LEU A 500 27.05 -13.95 -17.43
CA LEU A 500 26.10 -15.05 -17.54
C LEU A 500 25.15 -14.91 -18.74
N SER A 501 25.15 -13.76 -19.44
CA SER A 501 24.12 -13.41 -20.42
C SER A 501 23.97 -14.40 -21.56
N ASP A 502 25.08 -14.99 -22.00
CA ASP A 502 25.11 -15.89 -23.15
C ASP A 502 24.43 -17.24 -22.85
N HIS A 503 24.34 -17.59 -21.57
CA HIS A 503 23.69 -18.82 -21.10
C HIS A 503 22.27 -18.59 -20.59
N TYR A 504 21.73 -17.37 -20.64
CA TYR A 504 20.43 -17.06 -20.06
C TYR A 504 19.28 -17.93 -20.58
N ILE A 505 19.28 -18.29 -21.88
CA ILE A 505 18.24 -19.16 -22.45
C ILE A 505 18.32 -20.56 -21.83
N GLU A 506 19.52 -21.16 -21.80
CA GLU A 506 19.78 -22.47 -21.19
C GLU A 506 19.40 -22.48 -19.71
N PHE A 507 19.85 -21.47 -18.97
CA PHE A 507 19.57 -21.34 -17.54
C PHE A 507 18.07 -21.18 -17.26
N THR A 508 17.38 -20.39 -18.06
CA THR A 508 15.91 -20.23 -17.96
C THR A 508 15.21 -21.56 -18.20
N LYS A 509 15.66 -22.34 -19.18
CA LYS A 509 15.11 -23.67 -19.46
C LYS A 509 15.24 -24.59 -18.24
N LYS A 510 16.44 -24.66 -17.64
CA LYS A 510 16.69 -25.46 -16.42
C LYS A 510 15.78 -25.07 -15.24
N ILE A 511 15.57 -23.77 -15.01
CA ILE A 511 14.64 -23.29 -13.96
C ILE A 511 13.20 -23.76 -14.24
N LYS A 512 12.74 -23.64 -15.49
CA LYS A 512 11.38 -24.05 -15.88
C LYS A 512 11.19 -25.56 -15.77
N GLU A 513 12.20 -26.35 -16.16
CA GLU A 513 12.22 -27.81 -16.02
C GLU A 513 12.16 -28.24 -14.55
N ALA A 514 12.80 -27.49 -13.65
CA ALA A 514 12.64 -27.67 -12.20
C ALA A 514 11.22 -27.27 -11.69
N GLY A 515 10.33 -26.79 -12.56
CA GLY A 515 8.96 -26.44 -12.22
C GLY A 515 8.84 -25.13 -11.42
N ILE A 516 9.80 -24.22 -11.54
CA ILE A 516 9.80 -22.92 -10.87
C ILE A 516 9.43 -21.82 -11.88
N LYS A 517 8.48 -20.94 -11.52
CA LYS A 517 8.09 -19.80 -12.37
C LYS A 517 9.16 -18.71 -12.33
N ILE A 518 9.18 -17.87 -13.37
CA ILE A 518 10.15 -16.78 -13.49
C ILE A 518 9.43 -15.45 -13.64
N LYS A 519 9.77 -14.48 -12.80
CA LYS A 519 9.54 -13.06 -13.05
C LYS A 519 10.84 -12.46 -13.57
N GLY A 520 10.86 -12.08 -14.85
CA GLY A 520 12.03 -11.50 -15.50
C GLY A 520 12.01 -9.97 -15.41
N THR A 521 13.10 -9.38 -14.95
CA THR A 521 13.33 -7.93 -15.08
C THR A 521 14.45 -7.65 -16.08
N PHE A 522 14.25 -6.61 -16.87
CA PHE A 522 15.11 -6.19 -17.97
C PHE A 522 15.29 -4.69 -17.92
N ILE A 523 16.40 -4.19 -18.45
CA ILE A 523 16.75 -2.78 -18.43
C ILE A 523 17.02 -2.35 -19.88
N PHE A 524 16.46 -1.20 -20.25
CA PHE A 524 16.76 -0.51 -21.50
C PHE A 524 17.36 0.87 -21.22
N GLY A 525 18.30 1.30 -22.05
CA GLY A 525 18.98 2.59 -21.96
C GLY A 525 20.45 2.49 -21.52
N PHE A 526 21.10 1.33 -21.63
CA PHE A 526 22.56 1.27 -21.57
C PHE A 526 23.16 1.96 -22.79
N ASP A 527 24.39 2.47 -22.72
CA ASP A 527 24.97 3.27 -23.81
C ASP A 527 24.99 2.56 -25.18
N SER A 528 25.04 1.22 -25.21
CA SER A 528 24.96 0.43 -26.44
C SER A 528 23.55 0.30 -27.02
N ASP A 529 22.51 0.67 -26.26
CA ASP A 529 21.13 0.49 -26.63
C ASP A 529 20.67 1.45 -27.73
N ASN A 530 19.86 0.90 -28.62
CA ASN A 530 19.13 1.58 -29.67
C ASN A 530 17.85 0.77 -29.95
N PHE A 531 16.96 1.26 -30.83
CA PHE A 531 15.72 0.54 -31.13
C PHE A 531 15.94 -0.86 -31.76
N GLY A 532 17.04 -1.07 -32.48
CA GLY A 532 17.41 -2.40 -32.98
C GLY A 532 17.80 -3.36 -31.84
N ASN A 533 18.59 -2.90 -30.88
CA ASN A 533 18.92 -3.70 -29.68
C ASN A 533 17.71 -3.89 -28.75
N LEU A 534 16.78 -2.93 -28.69
CA LEU A 534 15.50 -3.12 -28.00
C LEU A 534 14.68 -4.26 -28.62
N PHE A 535 14.66 -4.37 -29.95
CA PHE A 535 14.00 -5.50 -30.63
C PHE A 535 14.70 -6.84 -30.34
N LYS A 536 16.04 -6.87 -30.26
CA LYS A 536 16.78 -8.07 -29.83
C LYS A 536 16.44 -8.45 -28.39
N LEU A 537 16.35 -7.46 -27.49
CA LEU A 537 15.92 -7.68 -26.11
C LEU A 537 14.49 -8.22 -26.06
N TRP A 538 13.56 -7.66 -26.84
CA TRP A 538 12.21 -8.19 -26.98
C TRP A 538 12.20 -9.64 -27.45
N ARG A 539 12.96 -9.97 -28.50
CA ARG A 539 13.07 -11.33 -29.04
C ARG A 539 13.65 -12.28 -28.00
N PHE A 540 14.61 -11.82 -27.21
CA PHE A 540 15.14 -12.58 -26.09
C PHE A 540 14.06 -12.84 -25.03
N CYS A 541 13.35 -11.80 -24.56
CA CYS A 541 12.23 -11.94 -23.62
C CYS A 541 11.16 -12.90 -24.14
N PHE A 542 10.81 -12.82 -25.42
CA PHE A 542 9.89 -13.74 -26.08
C PHE A 542 10.41 -15.18 -26.09
N SER A 543 11.72 -15.37 -26.30
CA SER A 543 12.35 -16.69 -26.33
C SER A 543 12.40 -17.35 -24.96
N ILE A 544 12.70 -16.58 -23.90
CA ILE A 544 12.69 -17.11 -22.52
C ILE A 544 11.30 -17.16 -21.91
N TYR A 545 10.34 -16.39 -22.44
CA TYR A 545 8.91 -16.40 -22.13
C TYR A 545 8.58 -16.57 -20.63
N PRO A 546 8.94 -15.60 -19.77
CA PRO A 546 8.72 -15.69 -18.33
C PRO A 546 7.23 -15.65 -17.96
N TYR A 547 6.93 -15.95 -16.69
CA TYR A 547 5.57 -15.76 -16.16
C TYR A 547 5.17 -14.27 -16.19
N PHE A 548 6.11 -13.39 -15.87
CA PHE A 548 5.93 -11.93 -15.89
C PHE A 548 7.18 -11.24 -16.45
N THR A 549 7.00 -10.27 -17.34
CA THR A 549 8.07 -9.43 -17.90
C THR A 549 7.97 -8.01 -17.36
N ASN A 550 9.05 -7.48 -16.78
CA ASN A 550 9.14 -6.09 -16.36
C ASN A 550 10.32 -5.39 -17.04
N LEU A 551 10.04 -4.34 -17.83
CA LEU A 551 11.06 -3.53 -18.49
C LEU A 551 11.25 -2.19 -17.74
N GLY A 552 12.44 -1.97 -17.21
CA GLY A 552 12.89 -0.72 -16.59
C GLY A 552 13.71 0.15 -17.55
N ILE A 553 13.84 1.43 -17.23
CA ILE A 553 14.87 2.30 -17.85
C ILE A 553 16.07 2.37 -16.93
N LEU A 554 17.26 2.27 -17.52
CA LEU A 554 18.51 2.49 -16.82
C LEU A 554 18.47 3.88 -16.19
N THR A 555 18.57 3.94 -14.86
CA THR A 555 18.48 5.17 -14.10
C THR A 555 19.69 5.28 -13.20
N PRO A 556 20.52 6.34 -13.34
CA PRO A 556 21.62 6.61 -12.42
C PRO A 556 21.07 7.01 -11.06
N LEU A 557 20.86 6.06 -10.16
CA LEU A 557 20.36 6.35 -8.81
C LEU A 557 21.52 6.80 -7.90
N PRO A 558 21.31 7.81 -7.04
CA PRO A 558 22.31 8.23 -6.04
C PRO A 558 22.95 7.05 -5.31
N GLY A 559 24.28 7.07 -5.22
CA GLY A 559 25.08 6.02 -4.60
C GLY A 559 25.42 4.82 -5.49
N SER A 560 24.92 4.77 -6.73
CA SER A 560 25.38 3.80 -7.73
C SER A 560 26.65 4.31 -8.44
N ARG A 561 27.51 3.40 -8.94
CA ARG A 561 28.70 3.81 -9.72
C ARG A 561 28.29 4.56 -10.99
N LEU A 562 27.20 4.12 -11.61
CA LEU A 562 26.61 4.77 -12.78
C LEU A 562 26.23 6.23 -12.51
N TYR A 563 25.72 6.55 -11.31
CA TYR A 563 25.36 7.93 -10.98
C TYR A 563 26.57 8.86 -10.94
N HIS A 564 27.65 8.43 -10.28
CA HIS A 564 28.91 9.20 -10.26
C HIS A 564 29.47 9.36 -11.67
N GLN A 565 29.51 8.28 -12.45
CA GLN A 565 29.94 8.33 -13.84
C GLN A 565 29.15 9.36 -14.68
N MET A 566 27.81 9.36 -14.58
CA MET A 566 26.97 10.28 -15.36
C MET A 566 27.15 11.75 -14.94
N LEU A 567 27.50 12.01 -13.67
CA LEU A 567 27.85 13.35 -13.20
C LEU A 567 29.22 13.78 -13.73
N ASP A 568 30.24 12.93 -13.59
CA ASP A 568 31.61 13.22 -14.03
C ASP A 568 31.67 13.47 -15.55
N GLU A 569 30.88 12.73 -16.33
CA GLU A 569 30.75 12.89 -17.77
C GLU A 569 29.84 14.07 -18.19
N ASN A 570 29.25 14.81 -17.25
CA ASN A 570 28.27 15.90 -17.51
C ASN A 570 27.05 15.45 -18.36
N ARG A 571 26.60 14.21 -18.14
CA ARG A 571 25.50 13.59 -18.89
C ARG A 571 24.17 13.69 -18.17
N THR A 572 24.13 13.96 -16.87
CA THR A 572 22.87 14.15 -16.14
C THR A 572 22.03 15.28 -16.77
N THR A 573 20.77 15.01 -17.13
CA THR A 573 19.90 16.03 -17.78
C THR A 573 19.13 16.88 -16.80
N ASN A 574 18.82 16.33 -15.63
CA ASN A 574 18.11 17.01 -14.56
C ASN A 574 18.38 16.30 -13.23
N LEU A 575 18.30 17.04 -12.13
CA LEU A 575 18.31 16.51 -10.75
C LEU A 575 16.90 16.59 -10.13
N ASN A 576 15.85 16.55 -10.96
CA ASN A 576 14.49 16.47 -10.45
C ASN A 576 14.19 15.01 -10.10
N TRP A 577 14.32 14.68 -8.82
CA TRP A 577 14.16 13.33 -8.29
C TRP A 577 12.83 12.66 -8.61
N ARG A 578 11.77 13.42 -8.94
CA ARG A 578 10.50 12.87 -9.42
C ARG A 578 10.65 12.08 -10.72
N ASN A 579 11.68 12.36 -11.51
CA ASN A 579 11.96 11.68 -12.77
C ASN A 579 12.85 10.43 -12.59
N TYR A 580 13.44 10.24 -11.40
CA TYR A 580 14.33 9.10 -11.09
C TYR A 580 13.49 7.90 -10.61
N ASP A 581 12.55 7.48 -11.43
CA ASP A 581 11.55 6.45 -11.11
C ASP A 581 11.78 5.11 -11.83
N CYS A 582 12.86 4.96 -12.62
CA CYS A 582 13.11 3.82 -13.51
C CYS A 582 12.13 3.70 -14.68
N HIS A 583 11.38 4.76 -14.97
CA HIS A 583 10.47 4.89 -16.11
C HIS A 583 10.79 6.09 -17.00
N GLN A 584 11.84 6.86 -16.70
CA GLN A 584 12.26 7.99 -17.52
C GLN A 584 13.77 8.02 -17.72
N LEU A 585 14.21 8.51 -18.88
CA LEU A 585 15.61 8.67 -19.20
C LEU A 585 16.11 10.03 -18.68
N VAL A 586 16.89 10.00 -17.60
CA VAL A 586 17.33 11.20 -16.85
C VAL A 586 18.79 11.61 -17.10
N PHE A 587 19.39 11.08 -18.16
CA PHE A 587 20.74 11.44 -18.62
C PHE A 587 20.79 11.50 -20.15
N LYS A 588 21.83 12.13 -20.69
CA LYS A 588 22.11 12.27 -22.12
C LYS A 588 22.64 10.93 -22.61
N HIS A 589 21.85 10.25 -23.42
CA HIS A 589 22.22 8.98 -24.01
C HIS A 589 22.94 9.20 -25.34
N ASN A 590 24.01 8.45 -25.60
CA ASN A 590 24.84 8.63 -26.80
C ASN A 590 24.06 8.33 -28.11
N ASN A 591 23.19 7.32 -28.06
CA ASN A 591 22.48 6.79 -29.23
C ASN A 591 20.96 7.01 -29.23
N LEU A 592 20.38 7.60 -28.18
CA LEU A 592 18.92 7.70 -28.01
C LEU A 592 18.51 9.14 -27.76
N ARG A 593 17.45 9.57 -28.46
CA ARG A 593 16.84 10.87 -28.22
C ARG A 593 15.86 10.79 -27.06
N ASN A 594 16.15 11.44 -25.94
CA ASN A 594 15.33 11.40 -24.72
C ASN A 594 13.84 11.66 -24.95
N SER A 595 13.50 12.67 -25.76
CA SER A 595 12.10 13.03 -26.05
C SER A 595 11.33 11.91 -26.76
N LEU A 596 12.01 11.12 -27.59
CA LEU A 596 11.39 10.00 -28.30
C LEU A 596 11.17 8.83 -27.34
N VAL A 597 12.22 8.46 -26.58
CA VAL A 597 12.15 7.39 -25.57
C VAL A 597 11.02 7.67 -24.57
N GLN A 598 10.94 8.88 -24.05
CA GLN A 598 9.93 9.24 -23.04
C GLN A 598 8.49 9.09 -23.55
N LYS A 599 8.24 9.39 -24.83
CA LYS A 599 6.91 9.23 -25.45
C LYS A 599 6.58 7.77 -25.77
N SER A 600 7.55 6.99 -26.24
CA SER A 600 7.32 5.61 -26.68
C SER A 600 7.35 4.59 -25.55
N LEU A 601 8.06 4.88 -24.47
CA LEU A 601 8.38 3.89 -23.45
C LEU A 601 7.18 3.31 -22.69
N PRO A 602 6.14 4.08 -22.28
CA PRO A 602 4.96 3.48 -21.66
C PRO A 602 4.36 2.39 -22.55
N PHE A 603 4.21 2.68 -23.85
CA PHE A 603 3.73 1.70 -24.84
C PHE A 603 4.67 0.50 -24.96
N ILE A 604 5.98 0.72 -25.07
CA ILE A 604 6.98 -0.36 -25.14
C ILE A 604 6.90 -1.27 -23.91
N LYS A 605 6.76 -0.72 -22.70
CA LYS A 605 6.66 -1.51 -21.46
C LYS A 605 5.43 -2.42 -21.47
N TYR A 606 4.26 -1.89 -21.84
CA TYR A 606 3.05 -2.70 -21.96
C TYR A 606 3.15 -3.72 -23.08
N PHE A 607 3.72 -3.34 -24.23
CA PHE A 607 3.96 -4.25 -25.34
C PHE A 607 4.84 -5.44 -24.91
N PHE A 608 5.94 -5.18 -24.21
CA PHE A 608 6.80 -6.23 -23.65
C PHE A 608 6.04 -7.15 -22.69
N LEU A 609 5.31 -6.57 -21.72
CA LEU A 609 4.52 -7.35 -20.78
C LEU A 609 3.52 -8.27 -21.51
N LEU A 610 2.71 -7.69 -22.40
CA LEU A 610 1.62 -8.37 -23.09
C LEU A 610 2.13 -9.45 -24.04
N THR A 611 3.20 -9.21 -24.79
CA THR A 611 3.64 -10.12 -25.86
C THR A 611 4.67 -11.16 -25.44
N THR A 612 5.39 -10.94 -24.34
CA THR A 612 6.53 -11.80 -23.96
C THR A 612 6.32 -12.59 -22.67
N SER A 613 5.17 -12.46 -22.01
CA SER A 613 4.92 -13.14 -20.74
C SER A 613 3.59 -13.86 -20.67
N GLN A 614 3.54 -14.94 -19.89
CA GLN A 614 2.32 -15.72 -19.67
C GLN A 614 1.20 -14.87 -19.07
N PHE A 615 1.53 -14.02 -18.09
CA PHE A 615 0.56 -13.13 -17.46
C PHE A 615 0.03 -12.06 -18.41
N GLY A 616 0.89 -11.51 -19.26
CA GLY A 616 0.49 -10.54 -20.29
C GLY A 616 -0.48 -11.15 -21.31
N ASN A 617 -0.19 -12.35 -21.79
CA ASN A 617 -1.09 -13.06 -22.70
C ASN A 617 -2.44 -13.41 -22.06
N PHE A 618 -2.45 -13.73 -20.75
CA PHE A 618 -3.69 -13.90 -20.00
C PHE A 618 -4.52 -12.60 -19.95
N ILE A 619 -3.89 -11.45 -19.71
CA ILE A 619 -4.58 -10.14 -19.76
C ILE A 619 -5.14 -9.88 -21.17
N LEU A 620 -4.34 -10.14 -22.22
CA LEU A 620 -4.78 -9.94 -23.59
C LEU A 620 -6.00 -10.80 -23.93
N ALA A 621 -6.01 -12.06 -23.50
CA ALA A 621 -7.15 -12.95 -23.66
C ALA A 621 -8.41 -12.41 -22.97
N LEU A 622 -8.30 -11.90 -21.74
CA LEU A 622 -9.42 -11.30 -21.02
C LEU A 622 -9.96 -10.04 -21.73
N LEU A 623 -9.07 -9.19 -22.26
CA LEU A 623 -9.48 -8.00 -23.01
C LEU A 623 -10.23 -8.39 -24.28
N VAL A 624 -9.76 -9.39 -25.02
CA VAL A 624 -10.43 -9.90 -26.22
C VAL A 624 -11.81 -10.44 -25.88
N VAL A 625 -11.94 -11.25 -24.82
CA VAL A 625 -13.23 -11.77 -24.36
C VAL A 625 -14.17 -10.62 -23.96
N GLY A 626 -13.68 -9.62 -23.22
CA GLY A 626 -14.48 -8.46 -22.81
C GLY A 626 -15.01 -7.65 -23.99
N ILE A 627 -14.17 -7.40 -25.01
CA ILE A 627 -14.58 -6.71 -26.23
C ILE A 627 -15.65 -7.50 -26.97
N VAL A 628 -15.46 -8.82 -27.16
CA VAL A 628 -16.41 -9.70 -27.83
C VAL A 628 -17.75 -9.76 -27.08
N MET A 629 -17.72 -9.77 -25.75
CA MET A 629 -18.92 -9.75 -24.92
C MET A 629 -19.65 -8.40 -24.95
N SER A 630 -18.94 -7.28 -25.07
CA SER A 630 -19.56 -5.94 -25.15
C SER A 630 -20.16 -5.61 -26.52
N ALA A 631 -19.76 -6.37 -27.56
CA ALA A 631 -20.26 -6.21 -28.93
C ALA A 631 -21.51 -7.06 -29.21
N ARG A 632 -21.99 -7.84 -28.23
CA ARG A 632 -23.24 -8.60 -28.27
C ARG A 632 -24.23 -7.99 -27.30
#